data_AF-A0A954WRG1-F1
#
_entry.id   AF-A0A954WRG1-F1
#
_cell.length_a   1.000
_cell.length_b   1.000
_cell.length_c   1.000
_cell.angle_alpha   90.00
_cell.angle_beta   90.00
_cell.angle_gamma   90.00
#
_symmetry.space_group_name_H-M   'P 1'
#
loop_
_entity.id
_entity.type
_entity.pdbx_description
1 polymer ?
#
loop_
_entity_poly.entity_id
_entity_poly.type
_entity_poly.pdbx_seq_one_letter_code
_entity_poly.pdbx_strand_id
1 'polypeptide(L)'
;MKIHVLTYVAVTIGLSACGLRADEFVSLFDGKSLKGWTQRNGTATYRIEGDTIVGKTSDGSPNSFLCTDKLYDNFELQFEVKVDDRLNSGVQIRSQTKDGPQGRVNGPQVEIEATGPDGSFSGYVYGEAAGGWMSPDDIRKAHKHFKNGEWNKYRVIANGANIKVWLNDHQISDLNDEAKLKSHPKGFIGLQVHGIGEGQGPYEVAWRNLKIKELPATKLDIAGTWNYVNGQSNGEAIGEDRLQGDITITADSLTLQGPDAKFVFEYKIDSSKKPNAIHMIITESPFGTGAEANGIVRRTGEQLELCYAMEGDAPEKFEAGENSGHRYLVLEKKK
;
A
#
# COMPACT_ATOMS: atom_id res chain seq x y z
N MET A 1 -65.83 12.91 -32.23
CA MET A 1 -64.49 13.45 -31.87
C MET A 1 -63.82 12.43 -30.95
N LYS A 2 -62.87 11.64 -31.45
CA LYS A 2 -62.23 10.53 -30.70
C LYS A 2 -61.04 11.06 -29.89
N ILE A 3 -61.19 11.17 -28.58
CA ILE A 3 -60.11 11.58 -27.68
C ILE A 3 -59.21 10.36 -27.44
N HIS A 4 -57.97 10.43 -27.92
CA HIS A 4 -56.93 9.44 -27.64
C HIS A 4 -56.25 9.83 -26.33
N VAL A 5 -56.36 9.00 -25.30
CA VAL A 5 -55.62 9.16 -24.05
C VAL A 5 -54.23 8.55 -24.24
N LEU A 6 -53.21 9.38 -24.31
CA LEU A 6 -51.80 8.96 -24.36
C LEU A 6 -51.34 8.63 -22.92
N THR A 7 -51.07 7.37 -22.65
CA THR A 7 -50.46 6.93 -21.38
C THR A 7 -48.95 7.16 -21.44
N TYR A 8 -48.42 8.11 -20.69
CA TYR A 8 -46.98 8.27 -20.49
C TYR A 8 -46.49 7.23 -19.47
N VAL A 9 -45.70 6.26 -19.92
CA VAL A 9 -44.92 5.38 -19.04
C VAL A 9 -43.65 6.12 -18.66
N ALA A 10 -43.57 6.60 -17.41
CA ALA A 10 -42.35 7.13 -16.86
C ALA A 10 -41.38 5.97 -16.56
N VAL A 11 -40.37 5.78 -17.41
CA VAL A 11 -39.26 4.87 -17.16
C VAL A 11 -38.30 5.57 -16.21
N THR A 12 -38.38 5.25 -14.92
CA THR A 12 -37.35 5.62 -13.95
C THR A 12 -36.12 4.76 -14.19
N ILE A 13 -35.11 5.34 -14.85
CA ILE A 13 -33.77 4.79 -14.93
C ILE A 13 -33.16 4.93 -13.52
N GLY A 14 -33.16 3.83 -12.76
CA GLY A 14 -32.43 3.74 -11.50
C GLY A 14 -30.93 3.83 -11.79
N LEU A 15 -30.35 5.00 -11.57
CA LEU A 15 -28.90 5.16 -11.48
C LEU A 15 -28.44 4.38 -10.23
N SER A 16 -28.04 3.13 -10.39
CA SER A 16 -27.26 2.44 -9.37
C SER A 16 -25.92 3.14 -9.26
N ALA A 17 -25.83 4.08 -8.30
CA ALA A 17 -24.55 4.56 -7.82
C ALA A 17 -23.81 3.35 -7.23
N CYS A 18 -22.88 2.79 -8.02
CA CYS A 18 -21.89 1.85 -7.53
C CYS A 18 -20.95 2.66 -6.62
N GLY A 19 -21.36 2.82 -5.36
CA GLY A 19 -20.53 3.43 -4.33
C GLY A 19 -19.27 2.60 -4.17
N LEU A 20 -18.12 3.24 -4.34
CA LEU A 20 -16.80 2.69 -4.03
C LEU A 20 -16.82 2.15 -2.60
N ARG A 21 -16.79 0.82 -2.47
CA ARG A 21 -16.91 0.06 -1.23
C ARG A 21 -15.58 0.02 -0.46
N ALA A 22 -14.93 1.17 -0.31
CA ALA A 22 -13.58 1.30 0.24
C ALA A 22 -13.54 1.41 1.79
N ASP A 23 -14.68 1.29 2.49
CA ASP A 23 -14.72 1.52 3.95
C ASP A 23 -15.19 0.31 4.78
N GLU A 24 -15.56 -0.81 4.16
CA GLU A 24 -16.06 -1.99 4.88
C GLU A 24 -15.10 -3.18 4.78
N PHE A 25 -15.07 -4.01 5.82
CA PHE A 25 -14.40 -5.30 5.76
C PHE A 25 -15.17 -6.25 4.85
N VAL A 26 -14.46 -6.86 3.91
CA VAL A 26 -14.94 -7.97 3.08
C VAL A 26 -14.27 -9.26 3.51
N SER A 27 -15.03 -10.36 3.53
CA SER A 27 -14.44 -11.68 3.79
C SER A 27 -13.62 -12.14 2.58
N LEU A 28 -12.41 -12.64 2.83
CA LEU A 28 -11.57 -13.29 1.82
C LEU A 28 -11.94 -14.77 1.62
N PHE A 29 -12.68 -15.35 2.57
CA PHE A 29 -13.14 -16.73 2.52
C PHE A 29 -14.66 -16.79 2.73
N ASP A 30 -15.37 -17.48 1.83
CA ASP A 30 -16.84 -17.57 1.85
C ASP A 30 -17.37 -18.69 2.77
N GLY A 31 -16.48 -19.46 3.41
CA GLY A 31 -16.83 -20.62 4.24
C GLY A 31 -17.24 -21.86 3.45
N LYS A 32 -17.13 -21.86 2.12
CA LYS A 32 -17.72 -22.88 1.24
C LYS A 32 -16.78 -23.36 0.15
N SER A 33 -15.95 -22.48 -0.39
CA SER A 33 -15.07 -22.77 -1.51
C SER A 33 -13.76 -21.99 -1.43
N LEU A 34 -12.72 -22.50 -2.10
CA LEU A 34 -11.47 -21.76 -2.32
C LEU A 34 -11.53 -20.92 -3.60
N LYS A 35 -12.74 -20.53 -4.05
CA LYS A 35 -12.89 -19.65 -5.21
C LYS A 35 -12.23 -18.31 -4.93
N GLY A 36 -11.45 -17.81 -5.89
CA GLY A 36 -10.67 -16.58 -5.71
C GLY A 36 -9.31 -16.82 -5.06
N TRP A 37 -8.90 -18.08 -4.89
CA TRP A 37 -7.59 -18.49 -4.41
C TRP A 37 -6.91 -19.42 -5.41
N THR A 38 -5.61 -19.25 -5.56
CA THR A 38 -4.74 -20.09 -6.40
C THR A 38 -3.57 -20.58 -5.56
N GLN A 39 -3.35 -21.89 -5.52
CA GLN A 39 -2.16 -22.48 -4.91
C GLN A 39 -0.92 -22.23 -5.79
N ARG A 40 0.20 -21.90 -5.14
CA ARG A 40 1.49 -21.63 -5.79
C ARG A 40 2.62 -22.39 -5.10
N ASN A 41 3.63 -22.72 -5.91
CA ASN A 41 4.86 -23.43 -5.56
C ASN A 41 4.67 -24.88 -5.07
N GLY A 42 4.76 -25.15 -3.76
CA GLY A 42 4.77 -26.53 -3.25
C GLY A 42 3.43 -27.29 -3.37
N THR A 43 3.45 -28.52 -2.86
CA THR A 43 2.40 -29.54 -3.00
C THR A 43 1.62 -29.80 -1.71
N ALA A 44 1.71 -28.91 -0.71
CA ALA A 44 0.82 -28.97 0.45
C ALA A 44 -0.66 -28.98 0.02
N THR A 45 -1.53 -29.52 0.87
CA THR A 45 -2.98 -29.55 0.58
C THR A 45 -3.70 -28.47 1.37
N TYR A 46 -4.72 -27.87 0.75
CA TYR A 46 -5.63 -26.92 1.39
C TYR A 46 -7.05 -27.47 1.30
N ARG A 47 -7.71 -27.59 2.45
CA ARG A 47 -9.09 -28.07 2.54
C ARG A 47 -9.93 -27.14 3.40
N ILE A 48 -11.24 -27.28 3.29
CA ILE A 48 -12.21 -26.52 4.08
C ILE A 48 -12.73 -27.42 5.19
N GLU A 49 -12.67 -26.93 6.43
CA GLU A 49 -13.29 -27.57 7.58
C GLU A 49 -14.13 -26.52 8.32
N GLY A 50 -15.46 -26.58 8.14
CA GLY A 50 -16.36 -25.56 8.68
C GLY A 50 -16.08 -24.19 8.07
N ASP A 51 -15.81 -23.20 8.91
CA ASP A 51 -15.45 -21.83 8.54
C ASP A 51 -13.93 -21.61 8.43
N THR A 52 -13.15 -22.69 8.38
CA THR A 52 -11.69 -22.66 8.35
C THR A 52 -11.11 -23.16 7.03
N ILE A 53 -9.98 -22.57 6.62
CA ILE A 53 -9.08 -23.12 5.62
C ILE A 53 -7.98 -23.86 6.40
N VAL A 54 -7.80 -25.15 6.14
CA VAL A 54 -6.76 -25.97 6.77
C VAL A 54 -5.71 -26.34 5.73
N GLY A 55 -4.48 -25.87 5.96
CA GLY A 55 -3.29 -26.26 5.23
C GLY A 55 -2.60 -27.45 5.92
N LYS A 56 -2.21 -28.46 5.15
CA LYS A 56 -1.48 -29.64 5.65
C LYS A 56 -0.21 -29.83 4.86
N THR A 57 0.92 -29.98 5.57
CA THR A 57 2.23 -30.24 4.96
C THR A 57 2.19 -31.50 4.08
N SER A 58 2.90 -31.46 2.95
CA SER A 58 3.20 -32.65 2.14
C SER A 58 4.67 -33.02 2.32
N ASP A 59 4.93 -34.32 2.42
CA ASP A 59 6.29 -34.85 2.60
C ASP A 59 7.20 -34.43 1.42
N GLY A 60 8.40 -33.94 1.73
CA GLY A 60 9.37 -33.45 0.74
C GLY A 60 8.94 -32.21 -0.06
N SER A 61 7.79 -31.59 0.26
CA SER A 61 7.31 -30.39 -0.44
C SER A 61 8.13 -29.15 -0.07
N PRO A 62 8.42 -28.25 -1.03
CA PRO A 62 8.85 -26.89 -0.68
C PRO A 62 7.68 -26.09 -0.09
N ASN A 63 7.95 -24.82 0.26
CA ASN A 63 6.92 -23.88 0.70
C ASN A 63 5.77 -23.83 -0.29
N SER A 64 4.55 -23.97 0.23
CA SER A 64 3.30 -23.88 -0.54
C SER A 64 2.53 -22.66 -0.09
N PHE A 65 1.87 -21.97 -1.02
CA PHE A 65 1.11 -20.77 -0.70
C PHE A 65 -0.27 -20.83 -1.35
N LEU A 66 -1.33 -20.66 -0.57
CA LEU A 66 -2.66 -20.41 -1.10
C LEU A 66 -2.88 -18.90 -1.22
N CYS A 67 -2.84 -18.37 -2.43
CA CYS A 67 -2.81 -16.93 -2.69
C CYS A 67 -4.13 -16.41 -3.24
N THR A 68 -4.58 -15.24 -2.79
CA THR A 68 -5.74 -14.56 -3.39
C THR A 68 -5.47 -14.22 -4.85
N ASP A 69 -6.48 -14.35 -5.71
CA ASP A 69 -6.38 -13.93 -7.12
C ASP A 69 -6.39 -12.40 -7.23
N LYS A 70 -7.12 -11.73 -6.32
CA LYS A 70 -7.11 -10.28 -6.19
C LYS A 70 -5.81 -9.80 -5.56
N LEU A 71 -5.30 -8.68 -6.08
CA LEU A 71 -4.12 -7.98 -5.55
C LEU A 71 -4.57 -6.76 -4.74
N TYR A 72 -3.88 -6.52 -3.63
CA TYR A 72 -4.17 -5.47 -2.67
C TYR A 72 -2.95 -4.56 -2.50
N ASP A 73 -3.20 -3.25 -2.43
CA ASP A 73 -2.21 -2.20 -2.12
C ASP A 73 -2.34 -1.82 -0.64
N ASN A 74 -3.12 -0.78 -0.32
CA ASN A 74 -3.35 -0.36 1.05
C ASN A 74 -4.55 -1.11 1.62
N PHE A 75 -4.38 -1.67 2.80
CA PHE A 75 -5.43 -2.44 3.46
C PHE A 75 -5.22 -2.59 4.95
N GLU A 76 -6.33 -2.90 5.62
CA GLU A 76 -6.37 -3.52 6.93
C GLU A 76 -6.82 -4.97 6.77
N LEU A 77 -5.97 -5.93 7.12
CA LEU A 77 -6.25 -7.36 7.11
C LEU A 77 -6.43 -7.85 8.55
N GLN A 78 -7.46 -8.65 8.79
CA GLN A 78 -7.69 -9.35 10.04
C GLN A 78 -7.86 -10.85 9.76
N PHE A 79 -7.26 -11.68 10.61
CA PHE A 79 -7.42 -13.13 10.54
C PHE A 79 -7.15 -13.75 11.90
N GLU A 80 -7.62 -14.98 12.08
CA GLU A 80 -7.20 -15.85 13.18
C GLU A 80 -6.45 -17.05 12.62
N VAL A 81 -5.42 -17.49 13.33
CA VAL A 81 -4.63 -18.66 12.97
C VAL A 81 -4.43 -19.60 14.16
N LYS A 82 -4.43 -20.90 13.89
CA LYS A 82 -3.96 -21.94 14.82
C LYS A 82 -3.00 -22.84 14.05
N VAL A 83 -1.81 -23.08 14.59
CA VAL A 83 -0.73 -23.85 13.94
C VAL A 83 -0.19 -24.89 14.90
N ASP A 84 0.19 -26.05 14.38
CA ASP A 84 0.92 -27.05 15.13
C ASP A 84 2.28 -26.53 15.62
N ASP A 85 2.66 -26.87 16.85
CA ASP A 85 3.86 -26.32 17.52
C ASP A 85 5.19 -26.59 16.80
N ARG A 86 5.22 -27.57 15.89
CA ARG A 86 6.40 -27.94 15.09
C ARG A 86 6.40 -27.36 13.68
N LEU A 87 5.36 -26.61 13.30
CA LEU A 87 5.22 -26.01 11.98
C LEU A 87 5.44 -24.49 12.06
N ASN A 88 6.28 -23.98 11.17
CA ASN A 88 6.35 -22.56 10.85
C ASN A 88 5.35 -22.25 9.73
N SER A 89 4.80 -21.04 9.74
CA SER A 89 3.86 -20.54 8.75
C SER A 89 4.01 -19.02 8.61
N GLY A 90 3.16 -18.42 7.80
CA GLY A 90 3.10 -16.98 7.62
C GLY A 90 1.96 -16.58 6.71
N VAL A 91 1.63 -15.29 6.75
CA VAL A 91 0.68 -14.68 5.80
C VAL A 91 1.43 -13.65 4.98
N GLN A 92 1.56 -13.95 3.69
CA GLN A 92 2.11 -13.06 2.69
C GLN A 92 1.22 -11.81 2.53
N ILE A 93 1.83 -10.63 2.45
CA ILE A 93 1.17 -9.34 2.27
C ILE A 93 1.86 -8.57 1.14
N ARG A 94 1.08 -8.11 0.16
CA ARG A 94 1.59 -7.45 -1.07
C ARG A 94 2.62 -8.31 -1.85
N SER A 95 2.65 -9.62 -1.63
CA SER A 95 3.60 -10.50 -2.28
C SER A 95 3.20 -10.80 -3.73
N GLN A 96 4.18 -11.20 -4.52
CA GLN A 96 4.04 -11.53 -5.92
C GLN A 96 4.80 -12.82 -6.24
N THR A 97 4.87 -13.20 -7.51
CA THR A 97 5.76 -14.27 -7.97
C THR A 97 6.88 -13.66 -8.80
N LYS A 98 8.13 -13.96 -8.44
CA LYS A 98 9.31 -13.62 -9.23
C LYS A 98 9.29 -14.43 -10.53
N ASP A 99 9.75 -13.86 -11.64
CA ASP A 99 9.92 -14.56 -12.93
C ASP A 99 8.60 -15.11 -13.55
N GLY A 100 7.47 -14.45 -13.25
CA GLY A 100 6.16 -14.74 -13.86
C GLY A 100 5.22 -15.54 -12.97
N PRO A 101 3.99 -15.88 -13.44
CA PRO A 101 2.93 -16.42 -12.59
C PRO A 101 3.23 -17.74 -11.88
N GLN A 102 4.17 -18.54 -12.40
CA GLN A 102 4.56 -19.83 -11.84
C GLN A 102 5.89 -19.80 -11.09
N GLY A 103 6.54 -18.64 -11.02
CA GLY A 103 7.81 -18.54 -10.32
C GLY A 103 7.66 -18.47 -8.81
N ARG A 104 8.78 -18.19 -8.14
CA ARG A 104 8.86 -18.26 -6.68
C ARG A 104 8.03 -17.13 -6.05
N VAL A 105 7.13 -17.46 -5.14
CA VAL A 105 6.45 -16.46 -4.30
C VAL A 105 7.51 -15.67 -3.53
N ASN A 106 7.41 -14.35 -3.61
CA ASN A 106 8.33 -13.45 -2.93
C ASN A 106 7.63 -12.17 -2.46
N GLY A 107 8.05 -11.66 -1.30
CA GLY A 107 7.53 -10.42 -0.75
C GLY A 107 7.45 -10.42 0.78
N PRO A 108 6.85 -9.37 1.36
CA PRO A 108 6.65 -9.28 2.80
C PRO A 108 5.68 -10.37 3.32
N GLN A 109 6.04 -10.98 4.43
CA GLN A 109 5.31 -12.04 5.13
C GLN A 109 5.18 -11.68 6.59
N VAL A 110 3.98 -11.80 7.16
CA VAL A 110 3.78 -11.74 8.61
C VAL A 110 4.05 -13.13 9.17
N GLU A 111 5.02 -13.23 10.07
CA GLU A 111 5.52 -14.49 10.63
C GLU A 111 4.51 -15.14 11.58
N ILE A 112 4.41 -16.48 11.50
CA ILE A 112 3.59 -17.31 12.37
C ILE A 112 4.41 -18.53 12.81
N GLU A 113 4.75 -18.59 14.08
CA GLU A 113 5.39 -19.74 14.72
C GLU A 113 4.90 -19.89 16.17
N ALA A 114 4.98 -21.12 16.68
CA ALA A 114 4.66 -21.39 18.07
C ALA A 114 5.67 -20.74 19.02
N THR A 115 5.21 -20.39 20.22
CA THR A 115 6.07 -19.83 21.26
C THR A 115 6.90 -20.93 21.92
N GLY A 116 8.23 -20.79 21.81
CA GLY A 116 9.20 -21.62 22.53
C GLY A 116 9.59 -21.06 23.90
N PRO A 117 10.59 -21.67 24.58
CA PRO A 117 11.05 -21.24 25.90
C PRO A 117 11.46 -19.76 25.96
N ASP A 118 12.15 -19.29 24.92
CA ASP A 118 12.66 -17.92 24.80
C ASP A 118 11.66 -16.96 24.13
N GLY A 119 10.51 -17.47 23.67
CA GLY A 119 9.52 -16.73 22.92
C GLY A 119 9.39 -17.20 21.47
N SER A 120 8.76 -16.35 20.65
CA SER A 120 8.66 -16.45 19.20
C SER A 120 8.81 -15.06 18.58
N PHE A 121 8.97 -15.04 17.25
CA PHE A 121 8.94 -13.86 16.40
C PHE A 121 7.60 -13.69 15.65
N SER A 122 6.55 -14.39 16.08
CA SER A 122 5.21 -14.28 15.53
C SER A 122 4.70 -12.83 15.50
N GLY A 123 4.34 -12.33 14.31
CA GLY A 123 3.90 -10.94 14.11
C GLY A 123 4.99 -9.97 13.68
N TYR A 124 6.26 -10.39 13.63
CA TYR A 124 7.30 -9.69 12.87
C TYR A 124 7.16 -9.91 11.36
N VAL A 125 7.79 -9.06 10.56
CA VAL A 125 7.71 -9.11 9.10
C VAL A 125 9.00 -9.65 8.50
N TYR A 126 8.88 -10.72 7.71
CA TYR A 126 9.94 -11.38 6.98
C TYR A 126 9.77 -11.18 5.47
N GLY A 127 10.85 -10.91 4.75
CA GLY A 127 10.87 -10.84 3.28
C GLY A 127 11.13 -12.20 2.66
N GLU A 128 10.09 -13.03 2.50
CA GLU A 128 10.18 -14.34 1.85
C GLU A 128 10.75 -14.19 0.45
N ALA A 129 11.89 -14.85 0.19
CA ALA A 129 12.64 -14.72 -1.05
C ALA A 129 12.90 -13.26 -1.48
N ALA A 130 12.89 -12.34 -0.52
CA ALA A 130 12.86 -10.89 -0.73
C ALA A 130 13.72 -10.14 0.29
N GLY A 131 14.84 -10.73 0.72
CA GLY A 131 15.86 -10.06 1.54
C GLY A 131 15.88 -10.44 3.01
N GLY A 132 15.10 -11.44 3.44
CA GLY A 132 15.10 -11.89 4.84
C GLY A 132 14.32 -10.95 5.74
N TRP A 133 14.64 -10.92 7.03
CA TRP A 133 13.89 -10.12 8.02
C TRP A 133 13.80 -8.65 7.63
N MET A 134 12.57 -8.14 7.53
CA MET A 134 12.29 -6.71 7.35
C MET A 134 12.24 -6.00 8.70
N SER A 135 11.75 -6.68 9.74
CA SER A 135 11.85 -6.20 11.12
C SER A 135 13.31 -6.18 11.58
N PRO A 136 13.90 -5.00 11.85
CA PRO A 136 15.30 -4.87 12.26
C PRO A 136 15.62 -5.61 13.56
N ASP A 137 16.86 -6.09 13.70
CA ASP A 137 17.29 -6.93 14.84
C ASP A 137 17.22 -6.20 16.19
N ASP A 138 17.36 -4.88 16.23
CA ASP A 138 17.30 -4.08 17.45
C ASP A 138 15.88 -3.98 18.04
N ILE A 139 14.86 -4.10 17.19
CA ILE A 139 13.45 -4.12 17.59
C ILE A 139 12.83 -5.53 17.58
N ARG A 140 13.41 -6.48 16.84
CA ARG A 140 12.92 -7.86 16.72
C ARG A 140 13.32 -8.69 17.94
N LYS A 141 12.52 -8.63 19.00
CA LYS A 141 12.75 -9.34 20.27
C LYS A 141 11.73 -10.46 20.44
N ALA A 142 12.20 -11.65 20.80
CA ALA A 142 11.31 -12.78 21.05
C ALA A 142 10.31 -12.46 22.18
N HIS A 143 9.06 -12.87 22.00
CA HIS A 143 7.98 -12.60 22.95
C HIS A 143 7.03 -13.80 23.08
N LYS A 144 6.10 -13.75 24.06
CA LYS A 144 5.18 -14.85 24.38
C LYS A 144 3.70 -14.52 24.10
N HIS A 145 3.43 -13.59 23.18
CA HIS A 145 2.07 -13.18 22.84
C HIS A 145 1.31 -14.22 21.99
N PHE A 146 2.01 -15.11 21.29
CA PHE A 146 1.38 -16.23 20.57
C PHE A 146 1.02 -17.35 21.55
N LYS A 147 -0.20 -17.88 21.44
CA LYS A 147 -0.75 -18.93 22.32
C LYS A 147 -0.79 -20.26 21.57
N ASN A 148 0.10 -21.19 21.96
CA ASN A 148 0.17 -22.53 21.35
C ASN A 148 -1.14 -23.30 21.54
N GLY A 149 -1.54 -24.08 20.54
CA GLY A 149 -2.77 -24.86 20.57
C GLY A 149 -4.08 -24.05 20.57
N GLU A 150 -4.02 -22.73 20.55
CA GLU A 150 -5.17 -21.83 20.54
C GLU A 150 -5.29 -21.05 19.21
N TRP A 151 -6.44 -20.42 19.01
CA TRP A 151 -6.62 -19.44 17.93
C TRP A 151 -5.99 -18.11 18.34
N ASN A 152 -5.17 -17.56 17.44
CA ASN A 152 -4.44 -16.32 17.62
C ASN A 152 -4.93 -15.27 16.64
N LYS A 153 -5.32 -14.10 17.14
CA LYS A 153 -5.87 -13.00 16.33
C LYS A 153 -4.74 -12.12 15.82
N TYR A 154 -4.70 -11.94 14.51
CA TYR A 154 -3.82 -11.00 13.84
C TYR A 154 -4.62 -9.83 13.27
N ARG A 155 -4.01 -8.64 13.34
CA ARG A 155 -4.43 -7.46 12.60
C ARG A 155 -3.20 -6.87 11.91
N VAL A 156 -3.29 -6.61 10.62
CA VAL A 156 -2.21 -6.07 9.81
C VAL A 156 -2.73 -4.82 9.12
N ILE A 157 -2.01 -3.70 9.24
CA ILE A 157 -2.27 -2.49 8.47
C ILE A 157 -1.07 -2.29 7.56
N ALA A 158 -1.29 -2.39 6.25
CA ALA A 158 -0.34 -2.01 5.22
C ALA A 158 -0.86 -0.72 4.56
N ASN A 159 -0.21 0.41 4.81
CA ASN A 159 -0.63 1.71 4.30
C ASN A 159 0.60 2.53 3.88
N GLY A 160 0.79 2.67 2.57
CA GLY A 160 2.03 3.18 1.99
C GLY A 160 3.20 2.33 2.46
N ALA A 161 4.31 2.95 2.82
CA ALA A 161 5.49 2.26 3.32
C ALA A 161 5.30 1.69 4.74
N ASN A 162 4.22 2.06 5.43
CA ASN A 162 3.99 1.65 6.81
C ASN A 162 3.33 0.28 6.88
N ILE A 163 3.94 -0.64 7.62
CA ILE A 163 3.39 -1.97 7.93
C ILE A 163 3.33 -2.11 9.45
N LYS A 164 2.11 -2.23 9.98
CA LYS A 164 1.87 -2.45 11.41
C LYS A 164 1.18 -3.79 11.62
N VAL A 165 1.63 -4.54 12.63
CA VAL A 165 1.09 -5.86 12.95
C VAL A 165 0.77 -5.93 14.44
N TRP A 166 -0.44 -6.42 14.76
CA TRP A 166 -0.85 -6.79 16.10
C TRP A 166 -1.11 -8.29 16.17
N LEU A 167 -0.70 -8.89 17.29
CA LEU A 167 -0.96 -10.26 17.67
C LEU A 167 -1.65 -10.28 19.04
N ASN A 168 -2.85 -10.83 19.11
CA ASN A 168 -3.65 -10.89 20.35
C ASN A 168 -3.73 -9.52 21.05
N ASP A 169 -3.99 -8.48 20.26
CA ASP A 169 -4.10 -7.07 20.66
C ASP A 169 -2.79 -6.39 21.14
N HIS A 170 -1.64 -7.09 21.09
CA HIS A 170 -0.31 -6.50 21.29
C HIS A 170 0.28 -6.05 19.95
N GLN A 171 0.76 -4.80 19.86
CA GLN A 171 1.47 -4.33 18.67
C GLN A 171 2.88 -4.93 18.63
N ILE A 172 3.19 -5.71 17.60
CA ILE A 172 4.48 -6.40 17.44
C ILE A 172 5.39 -5.65 16.46
N SER A 173 4.82 -5.21 15.33
CA SER A 173 5.57 -4.50 14.29
C SER A 173 5.01 -3.11 14.03
N ASP A 174 5.92 -2.17 13.78
CA ASP A 174 5.65 -0.83 13.24
C ASP A 174 6.83 -0.45 12.33
N LEU A 175 6.73 -0.82 11.05
CA LEU A 175 7.80 -0.65 10.08
C LEU A 175 7.46 0.46 9.11
N ASN A 176 8.47 1.18 8.63
CA ASN A 176 8.38 2.06 7.48
C ASN A 176 9.49 1.66 6.48
N ASP A 177 9.11 1.09 5.33
CA ASP A 177 10.05 0.60 4.32
C ASP A 177 9.64 1.02 2.90
N GLU A 178 10.12 2.21 2.50
CA GLU A 178 9.88 2.79 1.18
C GLU A 178 10.47 1.93 0.04
N ALA A 179 11.61 1.29 0.27
CA ALA A 179 12.25 0.44 -0.72
C ALA A 179 11.41 -0.83 -0.97
N LYS A 180 10.82 -1.40 0.09
CA LYS A 180 9.89 -2.52 -0.05
C LYS A 180 8.60 -2.11 -0.70
N LEU A 181 8.02 -0.97 -0.35
CA LEU A 181 6.84 -0.45 -1.04
C LEU A 181 7.11 -0.28 -2.54
N LYS A 182 8.27 0.28 -2.91
CA LYS A 182 8.64 0.46 -4.32
C LYS A 182 8.74 -0.86 -5.08
N SER A 183 9.27 -1.91 -4.45
CA SER A 183 9.44 -3.22 -5.08
C SER A 183 8.17 -4.10 -5.02
N HIS A 184 7.30 -3.88 -4.03
CA HIS A 184 6.09 -4.64 -3.75
C HIS A 184 4.93 -3.68 -3.39
N PRO A 185 4.50 -2.81 -4.33
CA PRO A 185 3.48 -1.79 -4.04
C PRO A 185 2.09 -2.40 -3.86
N LYS A 186 1.82 -3.52 -4.55
CA LYS A 186 0.60 -4.30 -4.40
C LYS A 186 0.89 -5.76 -4.68
N GLY A 187 0.06 -6.64 -4.14
CA GLY A 187 0.20 -8.08 -4.38
C GLY A 187 -0.89 -8.90 -3.71
N PHE A 188 -0.80 -10.21 -3.80
CA PHE A 188 -1.78 -11.10 -3.18
C PHE A 188 -1.59 -11.18 -1.66
N ILE A 189 -2.65 -11.61 -0.97
CA ILE A 189 -2.53 -12.22 0.36
C ILE A 189 -2.29 -13.71 0.16
N GLY A 190 -1.34 -14.31 0.89
CA GLY A 190 -0.98 -15.73 0.71
C GLY A 190 -0.83 -16.48 2.03
N LEU A 191 -1.55 -17.58 2.19
CA LEU A 191 -1.47 -18.45 3.37
C LEU A 191 -0.36 -19.47 3.16
N GLN A 192 0.67 -19.47 3.99
CA GLN A 192 1.82 -20.36 3.84
C GLN A 192 1.63 -21.68 4.60
N VAL A 193 1.89 -22.78 3.92
CA VAL A 193 2.31 -24.04 4.56
C VAL A 193 3.80 -24.20 4.29
N HIS A 194 4.63 -24.06 5.34
CA HIS A 194 6.07 -24.16 5.21
C HIS A 194 6.47 -25.58 4.81
N GLY A 195 7.49 -25.70 3.96
CA GLY A 195 8.04 -26.98 3.55
C GLY A 195 8.67 -27.71 4.74
N ILE A 196 8.60 -29.04 4.73
CA ILE A 196 9.18 -29.90 5.76
C ILE A 196 10.08 -30.95 5.12
N GLY A 197 11.08 -31.41 5.87
CA GLY A 197 11.90 -32.56 5.45
C GLY A 197 11.10 -33.86 5.45
N GLU A 198 11.61 -34.86 4.73
CA GLU A 198 11.00 -36.20 4.67
C GLU A 198 10.79 -36.81 6.06
N GLY A 199 9.62 -37.38 6.30
CA GLY A 199 9.25 -38.07 7.54
C GLY A 199 9.04 -37.16 8.76
N GLN A 200 9.06 -35.84 8.59
CA GLN A 200 8.89 -34.92 9.71
C GLN A 200 7.43 -34.65 10.07
N GLY A 201 6.49 -34.82 9.16
CA GLY A 201 5.07 -34.46 9.36
C GLY A 201 4.12 -35.68 9.38
N PRO A 202 2.83 -35.47 9.11
CA PRO A 202 2.22 -34.20 8.71
C PRO A 202 1.97 -33.24 9.88
N TYR A 203 2.06 -31.95 9.60
CA TYR A 203 1.60 -30.87 10.46
C TYR A 203 0.51 -30.05 9.75
N GLU A 204 -0.29 -29.35 10.54
CA GLU A 204 -1.37 -28.51 10.05
C GLU A 204 -1.31 -27.08 10.57
N VAL A 205 -1.86 -26.18 9.77
CA VAL A 205 -2.17 -24.80 10.12
C VAL A 205 -3.56 -24.49 9.60
N ALA A 206 -4.36 -23.81 10.42
CA ALA A 206 -5.73 -23.45 10.11
C ALA A 206 -5.92 -21.94 10.23
N TRP A 207 -6.63 -21.35 9.28
CA TRP A 207 -6.99 -19.94 9.26
C TRP A 207 -8.49 -19.76 9.21
N ARG A 208 -9.00 -18.76 9.93
CA ARG A 208 -10.42 -18.35 9.89
C ARG A 208 -10.57 -16.85 10.08
N ASN A 209 -11.80 -16.36 9.96
CA ASN A 209 -12.11 -14.93 10.11
C ASN A 209 -11.19 -14.03 9.25
N LEU A 210 -10.86 -14.50 8.04
CA LEU A 210 -10.03 -13.81 7.04
C LEU A 210 -10.83 -12.68 6.40
N LYS A 211 -10.58 -11.44 6.80
CA LYS A 211 -11.30 -10.25 6.34
C LYS A 211 -10.34 -9.12 6.03
N ILE A 212 -10.61 -8.41 4.96
CA ILE A 212 -9.78 -7.30 4.49
C ILE A 212 -10.64 -6.07 4.24
N LYS A 213 -10.12 -4.90 4.59
CA LYS A 213 -10.70 -3.60 4.22
C LYS A 213 -9.62 -2.86 3.44
N GLU A 214 -9.87 -2.61 2.17
CA GLU A 214 -8.97 -1.75 1.38
C GLU A 214 -8.98 -0.35 1.97
N LEU A 215 -7.82 0.27 2.07
CA LEU A 215 -7.69 1.65 2.54
C LEU A 215 -7.51 2.56 1.32
N PRO A 216 -7.88 3.85 1.42
CA PRO A 216 -7.57 4.82 0.38
C PRO A 216 -6.07 4.80 0.03
N ALA A 217 -5.75 5.17 -1.21
CA ALA A 217 -4.36 5.44 -1.57
C ALA A 217 -3.75 6.40 -0.54
N THR A 218 -2.55 6.10 -0.04
CA THR A 218 -1.83 6.99 0.89
C THR A 218 -1.71 8.34 0.20
N LYS A 219 -2.31 9.38 0.79
CA LYS A 219 -2.08 10.75 0.33
C LYS A 219 -0.58 10.97 0.33
N LEU A 220 -0.05 11.47 -0.79
CA LEU A 220 1.36 11.85 -0.86
C LEU A 220 1.62 12.89 0.24
N ASP A 221 2.32 12.50 1.31
CA ASP A 221 2.69 13.42 2.37
C ASP A 221 3.89 14.25 1.90
N ILE A 222 3.59 15.49 1.53
CA ILE A 222 4.58 16.49 1.13
C ILE A 222 4.74 17.57 2.21
N ALA A 223 4.14 17.39 3.39
CA ALA A 223 4.21 18.39 4.43
C ALA A 223 5.63 18.51 5.01
N GLY A 224 6.01 19.75 5.34
CA GLY A 224 7.30 20.10 5.89
C GLY A 224 7.89 21.36 5.26
N THR A 225 9.12 21.66 5.66
CA THR A 225 9.91 22.73 5.08
C THR A 225 10.92 22.14 4.10
N TRP A 226 11.12 22.80 2.96
CA TRP A 226 11.94 22.33 1.86
C TRP A 226 12.87 23.45 1.36
N ASN A 227 14.03 23.04 0.86
CA ASN A 227 14.98 23.89 0.14
C ASN A 227 14.83 23.66 -1.36
N TYR A 228 15.05 24.71 -2.16
CA TYR A 228 15.30 24.52 -3.59
C TYR A 228 16.63 23.80 -3.80
N VAL A 229 16.63 22.83 -4.73
CA VAL A 229 17.84 22.14 -5.22
C VAL A 229 18.14 22.57 -6.64
N ASN A 230 17.12 22.58 -7.51
CA ASN A 230 17.22 23.02 -8.89
C ASN A 230 15.84 23.42 -9.42
N GLY A 231 15.80 24.12 -10.55
CA GLY A 231 14.57 24.43 -11.26
C GLY A 231 14.79 24.67 -12.74
N GLN A 232 13.73 24.47 -13.52
CA GLN A 232 13.68 24.74 -14.95
C GLN A 232 12.39 25.47 -15.29
N SER A 233 12.45 26.41 -16.23
CA SER A 233 11.28 27.10 -16.78
C SER A 233 11.46 27.22 -18.28
N ASN A 234 10.49 26.73 -19.06
CA ASN A 234 10.48 26.83 -20.53
C ASN A 234 11.80 26.38 -21.20
N GLY A 235 12.37 25.27 -20.78
CA GLY A 235 13.61 24.71 -21.34
C GLY A 235 14.88 25.19 -20.66
N GLU A 236 14.82 26.29 -19.91
CA GLU A 236 16.01 26.94 -19.32
C GLU A 236 16.11 26.71 -17.82
N ALA A 237 17.34 26.58 -17.31
CA ALA A 237 17.60 26.48 -15.87
C ALA A 237 17.24 27.80 -15.16
N ILE A 238 16.58 27.70 -14.02
CA ILE A 238 16.32 28.86 -13.17
C ILE A 238 17.59 29.20 -12.40
N GLY A 239 18.04 30.46 -12.44
CA GLY A 239 19.24 30.91 -11.75
C GLY A 239 19.18 30.68 -10.23
N GLU A 240 20.33 30.34 -9.64
CA GLU A 240 20.47 30.08 -8.20
C GLU A 240 20.09 31.30 -7.34
N ASP A 241 20.22 32.51 -7.88
CA ASP A 241 19.77 33.75 -7.26
C ASP A 241 18.25 33.76 -6.99
N ARG A 242 17.48 33.10 -7.85
CA ARG A 242 16.01 33.01 -7.76
C ARG A 242 15.52 31.80 -6.98
N LEU A 243 16.38 30.79 -6.78
CA LEU A 243 16.10 29.56 -6.04
C LEU A 243 16.52 29.70 -4.57
N GLN A 244 16.06 30.77 -3.92
CA GLN A 244 16.36 31.10 -2.52
C GLN A 244 15.08 31.26 -1.71
N GLY A 245 15.17 31.07 -0.40
CA GLY A 245 14.04 31.15 0.51
C GLY A 245 13.49 29.79 0.91
N ASP A 246 12.45 29.83 1.74
CA ASP A 246 11.85 28.64 2.34
C ASP A 246 10.60 28.21 1.59
N ILE A 247 10.50 26.91 1.32
CA ILE A 247 9.26 26.32 0.83
C ILE A 247 8.60 25.65 2.02
N THR A 248 7.38 26.07 2.35
CA THR A 248 6.62 25.45 3.45
C THR A 248 5.37 24.83 2.89
N ILE A 249 5.17 23.55 3.18
CA ILE A 249 3.99 22.80 2.77
C ILE A 249 3.29 22.27 4.01
N THR A 250 2.02 22.60 4.15
CA THR A 250 1.13 22.11 5.22
C THR A 250 0.11 21.13 4.62
N ALA A 251 -0.87 20.68 5.39
CA ALA A 251 -1.94 19.82 4.86
C ALA A 251 -2.77 20.52 3.77
N ASP A 252 -2.89 21.84 3.84
CA ASP A 252 -3.84 22.62 3.04
C ASP A 252 -3.17 23.70 2.16
N SER A 253 -1.89 24.02 2.41
CA SER A 253 -1.19 25.11 1.71
C SER A 253 0.23 24.77 1.29
N LEU A 254 0.64 25.32 0.15
CA LEU A 254 2.00 25.28 -0.37
C LEU A 254 2.49 26.72 -0.53
N THR A 255 3.56 27.08 0.17
CA THR A 255 4.17 28.41 0.10
C THR A 255 5.51 28.31 -0.62
N LEU A 256 5.64 29.00 -1.74
CA LEU A 256 6.90 29.23 -2.44
C LEU A 256 7.40 30.64 -2.09
N GLN A 257 8.35 30.73 -1.17
CA GLN A 257 9.06 31.98 -0.89
C GLN A 257 10.27 32.07 -1.81
N GLY A 258 10.35 33.13 -2.61
CA GLY A 258 11.54 33.57 -3.32
C GLY A 258 12.16 34.82 -2.66
N PRO A 259 13.30 35.32 -3.16
CA PRO A 259 13.91 36.56 -2.66
C PRO A 259 13.01 37.78 -2.85
N ASP A 260 12.33 37.88 -4.00
CA ASP A 260 11.57 39.07 -4.38
C ASP A 260 10.05 38.93 -4.19
N ALA A 261 9.56 37.70 -4.08
CA ALA A 261 8.13 37.42 -4.08
C ALA A 261 7.78 36.19 -3.27
N LYS A 262 6.57 36.21 -2.70
CA LYS A 262 5.96 35.09 -2.01
C LYS A 262 4.71 34.66 -2.77
N PHE A 263 4.57 33.36 -2.99
CA PHE A 263 3.35 32.77 -3.52
C PHE A 263 2.81 31.74 -2.54
N VAL A 264 1.53 31.86 -2.18
CA VAL A 264 0.82 30.85 -1.38
C VAL A 264 -0.26 30.25 -2.25
N PHE A 265 -0.34 28.93 -2.21
CA PHE A 265 -1.33 28.14 -2.92
C PHE A 265 -2.13 27.32 -1.92
N GLU A 266 -3.44 27.27 -2.09
CA GLU A 266 -4.20 26.08 -1.70
C GLU A 266 -3.92 24.98 -2.72
N TYR A 267 -3.90 23.71 -2.29
CA TYR A 267 -3.63 22.61 -3.22
C TYR A 267 -4.43 21.34 -2.94
N LYS A 268 -4.59 20.52 -3.98
CA LYS A 268 -5.15 19.17 -3.90
C LYS A 268 -4.31 18.21 -4.72
N ILE A 269 -3.96 17.07 -4.13
CA ILE A 269 -3.23 15.99 -4.82
C ILE A 269 -4.20 14.86 -5.15
N ASP A 270 -4.21 14.45 -6.42
CA ASP A 270 -4.84 13.22 -6.88
C ASP A 270 -3.78 12.13 -7.04
N SER A 271 -3.61 11.31 -5.99
CA SER A 271 -2.68 10.18 -5.96
C SER A 271 -3.16 8.98 -6.78
N SER A 272 -4.37 9.01 -7.36
CA SER A 272 -4.83 7.97 -8.28
C SER A 272 -4.19 8.10 -9.67
N LYS A 273 -3.75 9.31 -10.06
CA LYS A 273 -3.02 9.56 -11.30
C LYS A 273 -1.56 9.09 -11.19
N LYS A 274 -0.95 8.84 -12.35
CA LYS A 274 0.47 8.43 -12.46
C LYS A 274 1.13 9.26 -13.57
N PRO A 275 2.00 10.24 -13.24
CA PRO A 275 2.37 10.71 -11.89
C PRO A 275 1.20 11.28 -11.06
N ASN A 276 1.37 11.49 -9.75
CA ASN A 276 0.31 12.10 -8.94
C ASN A 276 0.04 13.51 -9.46
N ALA A 277 -1.22 13.82 -9.77
CA ALA A 277 -1.59 15.15 -10.23
C ALA A 277 -1.72 16.09 -9.01
N ILE A 278 -1.36 17.36 -9.19
CA ILE A 278 -1.56 18.42 -8.21
C ILE A 278 -2.28 19.58 -8.88
N HIS A 279 -3.36 20.02 -8.24
CA HIS A 279 -4.08 21.23 -8.60
C HIS A 279 -3.83 22.27 -7.52
N MET A 280 -3.46 23.48 -7.93
CA MET A 280 -3.08 24.57 -7.03
C MET A 280 -3.85 25.84 -7.37
N ILE A 281 -4.26 26.60 -6.37
CA ILE A 281 -4.96 27.87 -6.53
C ILE A 281 -4.23 28.93 -5.73
N ILE A 282 -3.82 30.03 -6.38
CA ILE A 282 -3.11 31.13 -5.70
C ILE A 282 -4.05 31.80 -4.70
N THR A 283 -3.66 31.80 -3.43
CA THR A 283 -4.35 32.49 -2.34
C THR A 283 -3.61 33.73 -1.83
N GLU A 284 -2.32 33.85 -2.12
CA GLU A 284 -1.52 35.05 -1.82
C GLU A 284 -0.45 35.21 -2.91
N SER A 285 -0.37 36.37 -3.57
CA SER A 285 0.76 36.75 -4.42
C SER A 285 0.83 38.26 -4.66
N PRO A 286 1.98 38.80 -5.14
CA PRO A 286 2.08 40.20 -5.57
C PRO A 286 1.21 40.56 -6.78
N PHE A 287 0.69 39.56 -7.50
CA PHE A 287 -0.02 39.73 -8.77
C PHE A 287 -1.52 39.42 -8.69
N GLY A 288 -2.03 39.15 -7.48
CA GLY A 288 -3.43 38.80 -7.23
C GLY A 288 -3.63 37.35 -6.80
N THR A 289 -4.90 36.93 -6.73
CA THR A 289 -5.34 35.62 -6.22
C THR A 289 -6.34 34.97 -7.16
N GLY A 290 -6.59 33.67 -6.99
CA GLY A 290 -7.60 32.90 -7.72
C GLY A 290 -7.11 32.30 -9.04
N ALA A 291 -5.90 32.65 -9.49
CA ALA A 291 -5.28 31.97 -10.63
C ALA A 291 -4.95 30.52 -10.26
N GLU A 292 -5.24 29.62 -11.19
CA GLU A 292 -5.06 28.18 -11.01
C GLU A 292 -3.77 27.70 -11.69
N ALA A 293 -3.18 26.65 -11.14
CA ALA A 293 -2.09 25.92 -11.74
C ALA A 293 -2.36 24.41 -11.69
N ASN A 294 -2.06 23.74 -12.78
CA ASN A 294 -2.19 22.28 -12.87
C ASN A 294 -0.82 21.67 -13.09
N GLY A 295 -0.56 20.56 -12.42
CA GLY A 295 0.77 19.97 -12.38
C GLY A 295 0.80 18.52 -11.95
N ILE A 296 2.02 18.06 -11.76
CA ILE A 296 2.35 16.76 -11.18
C ILE A 296 3.35 16.93 -10.05
N VAL A 297 3.27 16.01 -9.08
CA VAL A 297 4.12 16.01 -7.89
C VAL A 297 4.60 14.61 -7.56
N ARG A 298 5.87 14.47 -7.16
CA ARG A 298 6.47 13.22 -6.72
C ARG A 298 7.40 13.47 -5.55
N ARG A 299 7.26 12.68 -4.49
CA ARG A 299 8.25 12.61 -3.40
C ARG A 299 9.01 11.30 -3.49
N THR A 300 10.33 11.37 -3.38
CA THR A 300 11.23 10.22 -3.30
C THR A 300 12.15 10.41 -2.10
N GLY A 301 11.82 9.80 -0.96
CA GLY A 301 12.52 10.03 0.31
C GLY A 301 12.42 11.50 0.73
N GLU A 302 13.57 12.15 0.85
CA GLU A 302 13.67 13.57 1.23
C GLU A 302 13.69 14.52 0.01
N GLN A 303 13.53 14.01 -1.21
CA GLN A 303 13.41 14.84 -2.41
C GLN A 303 11.95 14.97 -2.84
N LEU A 304 11.55 16.18 -3.26
CA LEU A 304 10.24 16.49 -3.82
C LEU A 304 10.40 17.17 -5.18
N GLU A 305 9.74 16.62 -6.18
CA GLU A 305 9.68 17.17 -7.53
C GLU A 305 8.27 17.72 -7.78
N LEU A 306 8.19 18.97 -8.22
CA LEU A 306 6.95 19.66 -8.56
C LEU A 306 7.09 20.24 -9.98
N CYS A 307 6.23 19.81 -10.90
CA CYS A 307 6.14 20.40 -12.23
C CYS A 307 4.73 20.93 -12.47
N TYR A 308 4.56 22.19 -12.85
CA TYR A 308 3.25 22.80 -13.03
C TYR A 308 3.22 23.85 -14.14
N ALA A 309 2.02 24.12 -14.65
CA ALA A 309 1.73 25.19 -15.59
C ALA A 309 0.64 26.11 -15.00
N MET A 310 0.83 27.42 -15.12
CA MET A 310 -0.20 28.42 -14.78
C MET A 310 -1.22 28.57 -15.92
N GLU A 311 -0.80 28.29 -17.15
CA GLU A 311 -1.59 28.37 -18.38
C GLU A 311 -1.20 27.21 -19.30
N GLY A 312 -2.14 26.75 -20.13
CA GLY A 312 -1.91 25.63 -21.05
C GLY A 312 -2.10 24.24 -20.39
N ASP A 313 -1.58 23.22 -21.07
CA ASP A 313 -1.74 21.83 -20.64
C ASP A 313 -0.87 21.50 -19.42
N ALA A 314 -1.41 20.67 -18.53
CA ALA A 314 -0.68 20.18 -17.38
C ALA A 314 0.51 19.30 -17.82
N PRO A 315 1.67 19.40 -17.15
CA PRO A 315 2.83 18.56 -17.45
C PRO A 315 2.54 17.07 -17.20
N GLU A 316 2.98 16.23 -18.12
CA GLU A 316 2.92 14.76 -17.99
C GLU A 316 4.23 14.16 -17.44
N LYS A 317 5.30 14.96 -17.43
CA LYS A 317 6.67 14.58 -17.04
C LYS A 317 7.33 15.65 -16.17
N PHE A 318 8.29 15.23 -15.35
CA PHE A 318 9.08 16.13 -14.48
C PHE A 318 10.19 16.82 -15.28
N GLU A 319 9.79 17.60 -16.27
CA GLU A 319 10.65 18.41 -17.12
C GLU A 319 9.87 19.65 -17.55
N ALA A 320 10.55 20.80 -17.70
CA ALA A 320 9.94 21.99 -18.28
C ALA A 320 10.54 22.19 -19.68
N GLY A 321 9.88 21.64 -20.70
CA GLY A 321 10.35 21.73 -22.09
C GLY A 321 10.36 23.15 -22.65
N GLU A 322 11.08 23.36 -23.76
CA GLU A 322 11.16 24.66 -24.42
C GLU A 322 9.75 25.16 -24.81
N ASN A 323 9.42 26.41 -24.46
CA ASN A 323 8.11 27.04 -24.73
C ASN A 323 6.88 26.25 -24.21
N SER A 324 7.06 25.37 -23.23
CA SER A 324 5.98 24.53 -22.68
C SER A 324 4.98 25.30 -21.79
N GLY A 325 5.38 26.45 -21.26
CA GLY A 325 4.65 27.13 -20.17
C GLY A 325 4.85 26.46 -18.81
N HIS A 326 5.70 25.41 -18.73
CA HIS A 326 5.90 24.61 -17.52
C HIS A 326 7.01 25.20 -16.66
N ARG A 327 6.85 25.00 -15.36
CA ARG A 327 7.86 25.24 -14.32
C ARG A 327 8.10 23.95 -13.58
N TYR A 328 9.35 23.52 -13.55
CA TYR A 328 9.80 22.33 -12.86
C TYR A 328 10.73 22.72 -11.71
N LEU A 329 10.48 22.19 -10.52
CA LEU A 329 11.24 22.44 -9.30
C LEU A 329 11.64 21.11 -8.66
N VAL A 330 12.89 21.03 -8.23
CA VAL A 330 13.44 19.95 -7.41
C VAL A 330 13.76 20.51 -6.05
N LEU A 331 13.21 19.89 -5.01
CA LEU A 331 13.28 20.35 -3.63
C LEU A 331 13.85 19.26 -2.74
N GLU A 332 14.52 19.65 -1.65
CA GLU A 332 15.02 18.73 -0.62
C GLU A 332 14.47 19.12 0.75
N LYS A 333 14.02 18.14 1.52
CA LYS A 333 13.39 18.35 2.83
C LYS A 333 14.43 18.88 3.81
N LYS A 334 14.08 19.94 4.54
CA LYS A 334 14.89 20.42 5.66
C LYS A 334 14.82 19.41 6.80
N LYS A 335 16.00 19.07 7.34
CA LYS A 335 16.14 18.30 8.57
C LYS A 335 15.81 19.14 9.79
#